data_AF-A0A9D5T4V3-F1
#
_entry.id   AF-A0A9D5T4V3-F1
#
_cell.length_a   1.000
_cell.length_b   1.000
_cell.length_c   1.000
_cell.angle_alpha   90.00
_cell.angle_beta   90.00
_cell.angle_gamma   90.00
#
_symmetry.space_group_name_H-M   'P 1'
#
loop_
_entity.id
_entity.type
_entity.pdbx_description
1 polymer ?
#
loop_
_entity_poly.entity_id
_entity_poly.type
_entity_poly.pdbx_seq_one_letter_code
_entity_poly.pdbx_strand_id
1 'polypeptide(L)'
;MHGTIQISGNARIVYMPKTIHEFMDFYGIKHTKTKATFYKAVRKHDDGRLVSDYDCDFEYKVGETKTEKCDIDTERTCSYGIHISHLDWALRFGSDWDNLAIIECETKISDIVMPEGTDGKVRTSKIKVLREVPLEECGVFGKILAKRLNR
;
A
#
# COMPACT_ATOMS: atom_id res chain seq x y z
N MET A 1 -22.87 22.08 34.66
CA MET A 1 -21.89 23.03 34.09
C MET A 1 -21.54 22.57 32.69
N HIS A 2 -22.10 23.22 31.67
CA HIS A 2 -21.79 22.98 30.26
C HIS A 2 -20.54 23.79 29.90
N GLY A 3 -19.42 23.13 29.68
CA GLY A 3 -18.21 23.75 29.13
C GLY A 3 -18.23 23.63 27.61
N THR A 4 -18.62 24.70 26.92
CA THR A 4 -18.53 24.79 25.47
C THR A 4 -17.09 25.17 25.11
N ILE A 5 -16.31 24.24 24.56
CA ILE A 5 -14.98 24.53 24.04
C ILE A 5 -15.14 25.02 22.60
N GLN A 6 -14.92 26.32 22.38
CA GLN A 6 -14.71 26.87 21.03
C GLN A 6 -13.26 26.66 20.65
N ILE A 7 -13.02 25.81 19.65
CA ILE A 7 -11.71 25.61 19.04
C ILE A 7 -11.66 26.45 17.77
N SER A 8 -10.97 27.60 17.82
CA SER A 8 -10.61 28.39 16.65
C SER A 8 -9.27 27.88 16.11
N GLY A 9 -9.33 26.95 15.17
CA GLY A 9 -8.18 26.46 14.43
C GLY A 9 -8.68 25.72 13.19
N ASN A 10 -7.90 25.71 12.11
CA ASN A 10 -8.18 24.91 10.91
C ASN A 10 -8.05 23.39 11.18
N ALA A 11 -8.62 22.90 12.27
CA ALA A 11 -8.75 21.49 12.56
C ALA A 11 -9.79 20.93 11.59
N ARG A 12 -9.33 20.41 10.45
CA ARG A 12 -10.16 19.50 9.66
C ARG A 12 -10.43 18.29 10.54
N ILE A 13 -11.69 18.02 10.83
CA ILE A 13 -12.09 16.74 11.42
C ILE A 13 -11.63 15.68 10.42
N VAL A 14 -10.61 14.91 10.78
CA VAL A 14 -10.12 13.80 9.97
C VAL A 14 -11.06 12.63 10.21
N TYR A 15 -12.06 12.51 9.35
CA TYR A 15 -12.87 11.29 9.31
C TYR A 15 -12.03 10.20 8.67
N MET A 16 -11.94 9.05 9.34
CA MET A 16 -11.39 7.86 8.71
C MET A 16 -12.24 7.51 7.49
N PRO A 17 -11.62 7.23 6.33
CA PRO A 17 -12.35 6.89 5.11
C PRO A 17 -13.23 5.66 5.36
N LYS A 18 -14.51 5.76 4.99
CA LYS A 18 -15.49 4.68 5.14
C LYS A 18 -15.67 3.87 3.86
N THR A 19 -15.30 4.45 2.72
CA THR A 19 -15.37 3.78 1.41
C THR A 19 -13.99 3.72 0.76
N ILE A 20 -13.81 2.80 -0.18
CA ILE A 20 -12.56 2.69 -0.94
C ILE A 20 -12.26 3.97 -1.73
N HIS A 21 -13.27 4.68 -2.22
CA HIS A 21 -13.09 5.94 -2.93
C HIS A 21 -12.57 7.04 -2.00
N GLU A 22 -13.17 7.18 -0.82
CA GLU A 22 -12.68 8.11 0.21
C GLU A 22 -11.25 7.75 0.64
N PHE A 23 -10.93 6.46 0.75
CA PHE A 23 -9.57 6.01 1.07
C PHE A 23 -8.57 6.44 0.00
N MET A 24 -8.93 6.25 -1.28
CA MET A 24 -8.08 6.64 -2.38
C MET A 24 -7.88 8.15 -2.44
N ASP A 25 -8.95 8.93 -2.26
CA ASP A 25 -8.88 10.40 -2.24
C ASP A 25 -8.05 10.91 -1.05
N PHE A 26 -8.24 10.31 0.13
CA PHE A 26 -7.53 10.68 1.36
C PHE A 26 -6.02 10.50 1.24
N TYR A 27 -5.58 9.36 0.66
CA TYR A 27 -4.16 9.04 0.50
C TYR A 27 -3.57 9.49 -0.85
N GLY A 28 -4.35 10.16 -1.71
CA GLY A 28 -3.89 10.61 -3.02
C GLY A 28 -3.52 9.47 -3.98
N ILE A 29 -4.22 8.33 -3.87
CA ILE A 29 -4.02 7.16 -4.73
C ILE A 29 -4.49 7.51 -6.14
N LYS A 30 -3.66 7.23 -7.15
CA LYS A 30 -4.07 7.43 -8.54
C LYS A 30 -5.11 6.40 -8.91
N HIS A 31 -6.29 6.86 -9.36
CA HIS A 31 -7.34 5.94 -9.80
C HIS A 31 -8.15 6.50 -10.96
N THR A 32 -8.82 5.59 -11.65
CA THR A 32 -9.84 5.83 -12.67
C THR A 32 -11.21 5.42 -12.10
N LYS A 33 -12.22 5.25 -12.96
CA LYS A 33 -13.52 4.71 -12.55
C LYS A 33 -13.48 3.23 -12.16
N THR A 34 -12.52 2.46 -12.70
CA THR A 34 -12.51 0.99 -12.56
C THR A 34 -11.23 0.45 -11.97
N LYS A 35 -10.14 1.20 -12.01
CA LYS A 35 -8.81 0.75 -11.58
C LYS A 35 -8.11 1.77 -10.71
N ALA A 36 -7.23 1.30 -9.85
CA ALA A 36 -6.43 2.12 -8.96
C ALA A 36 -4.98 1.60 -8.88
N THR A 37 -4.05 2.52 -8.60
CA THR A 37 -2.61 2.27 -8.52
C THR A 37 -2.14 2.34 -7.09
N PHE A 38 -1.67 1.22 -6.56
CA PHE A 38 -1.18 1.08 -5.20
C PHE A 38 0.30 0.67 -5.20
N TYR A 39 0.87 0.66 -4.00
CA TYR A 39 2.25 0.28 -3.75
C TYR A 39 2.31 -0.94 -2.82
N LYS A 40 3.31 -1.78 -3.06
CA LYS A 40 3.63 -2.91 -2.18
C LYS A 40 5.14 -2.95 -1.95
N ALA A 41 5.52 -3.15 -0.69
CA ALA A 41 6.89 -3.50 -0.35
C ALA A 41 7.11 -5.00 -0.54
N VAL A 42 8.23 -5.32 -1.20
CA VAL A 42 8.65 -6.68 -1.54
C VAL A 42 10.16 -6.81 -1.25
N ARG A 43 10.64 -8.04 -1.14
CA ARG A 43 12.06 -8.34 -1.01
C ARG A 43 12.66 -8.53 -2.40
N LYS A 44 13.77 -7.86 -2.68
CA LYS A 44 14.54 -8.03 -3.90
C LYS A 44 15.75 -8.91 -3.63
N HIS A 45 15.84 -10.06 -4.28
CA HIS A 45 17.01 -10.92 -4.19
C HIS A 45 18.10 -10.49 -5.18
N ASP A 46 19.33 -10.95 -4.96
CA ASP A 46 20.50 -10.62 -5.78
C ASP A 46 20.35 -11.07 -7.25
N ASP A 47 19.51 -12.07 -7.49
CA ASP A 47 19.14 -12.55 -8.84
C ASP A 47 18.08 -11.67 -9.53
N GLY A 48 17.63 -10.60 -8.88
CA GLY A 48 16.62 -9.66 -9.38
C GLY A 48 15.17 -10.08 -9.11
N ARG A 49 14.92 -11.21 -8.42
CA ARG A 49 13.56 -11.66 -8.10
C ARG A 49 12.94 -10.77 -7.03
N LEU A 50 11.70 -10.37 -7.27
CA LEU A 50 10.88 -9.60 -6.32
C LEU A 50 9.88 -10.55 -5.66
N VAL A 51 10.01 -10.81 -4.37
CA VAL A 51 9.17 -11.80 -3.66
C VAL A 51 8.40 -11.15 -2.52
N SER A 52 7.27 -11.76 -2.15
CA SER A 52 6.53 -11.35 -0.97
C SER A 52 7.36 -11.56 0.29
N ASP A 53 7.21 -10.68 1.29
CA ASP A 53 7.87 -10.84 2.59
C ASP A 53 7.32 -12.07 3.35
N TYR A 54 6.02 -12.33 3.24
CA TYR A 54 5.36 -13.45 3.91
C TYR A 54 5.59 -14.81 3.24
N ASP A 55 5.72 -14.82 1.90
CA ASP A 55 5.84 -16.03 1.09
C ASP A 55 6.90 -15.80 0.00
N CYS A 56 8.08 -16.41 0.18
CA CYS A 56 9.20 -16.28 -0.73
C CYS A 56 9.00 -17.01 -2.07
N ASP A 57 8.02 -17.90 -2.17
CA ASP A 57 7.63 -18.52 -3.45
C ASP A 57 6.68 -17.61 -4.24
N PHE A 58 6.06 -16.62 -3.59
CA PHE A 58 5.18 -15.65 -4.23
C PHE A 58 5.99 -14.54 -4.91
N GLU A 59 6.39 -14.79 -6.15
CA GLU A 59 7.18 -13.86 -6.97
C GLU A 59 6.32 -12.89 -7.79
N TYR A 60 6.70 -11.61 -7.75
CA TYR A 60 6.18 -10.52 -8.54
C TYR A 60 7.11 -10.22 -9.72
N LYS A 61 6.55 -10.14 -10.93
CA LYS A 61 7.30 -9.79 -12.15
C LYS A 61 6.65 -8.61 -12.83
N VAL A 62 7.48 -7.65 -13.26
CA VAL A 62 7.01 -6.45 -13.96
C VAL A 62 6.27 -6.85 -15.24
N GLY A 63 5.09 -6.27 -15.45
CA GLY A 63 4.19 -6.59 -16.56
C GLY A 63 3.27 -7.78 -16.30
N GLU A 64 3.58 -8.65 -15.33
CA GLU A 64 2.74 -9.80 -14.99
C GLU A 64 1.56 -9.44 -14.10
N THR A 65 0.53 -10.29 -14.17
CA THR A 65 -0.63 -10.24 -13.30
C THR A 65 -0.60 -11.39 -12.32
N LYS A 66 -0.70 -11.09 -11.02
CA LYS A 66 -0.76 -12.08 -9.94
C LYS A 66 -2.18 -12.15 -9.41
N THR A 67 -2.63 -13.36 -9.11
CA THR A 67 -3.97 -13.62 -8.59
C THR A 67 -3.85 -14.51 -7.37
N GLU A 68 -4.63 -14.22 -6.34
CA GLU A 68 -4.68 -14.98 -5.10
C GLU A 68 -6.12 -15.04 -4.60
N LYS A 69 -6.43 -16.01 -3.74
CA LYS A 69 -7.68 -15.98 -2.98
C LYS A 69 -7.66 -14.75 -2.08
N CYS A 70 -8.78 -14.04 -2.01
CA CYS A 70 -8.91 -12.87 -1.16
C CYS A 70 -10.08 -13.08 -0.21
N ASP A 71 -9.82 -12.85 1.08
CA ASP A 71 -10.89 -12.81 2.07
C ASP A 71 -11.75 -11.56 1.81
N ILE A 72 -13.07 -11.69 1.90
CA ILE A 72 -14.02 -10.57 1.72
C ILE A 72 -14.47 -9.98 3.06
N ASP A 73 -14.12 -10.62 4.18
CA ASP A 73 -14.50 -10.21 5.53
C ASP A 73 -13.77 -8.93 5.99
N THR A 74 -14.47 -7.79 5.97
CA THR A 74 -13.90 -6.48 6.31
C THR A 74 -13.57 -6.32 7.80
N GLU A 75 -14.10 -7.15 8.69
CA GLU A 75 -13.78 -7.10 10.13
C GLU A 75 -12.38 -7.65 10.41
N ARG A 76 -11.85 -8.50 9.50
CA ARG A 76 -10.50 -9.05 9.61
C ARG A 76 -9.47 -8.13 8.96
N THR A 77 -8.72 -7.41 9.79
CA THR A 77 -7.67 -6.47 9.34
C THR A 77 -6.45 -7.14 8.71
N CYS A 78 -6.15 -8.40 9.08
CA CYS A 78 -5.01 -9.17 8.56
C CYS A 78 -5.47 -10.58 8.17
N SER A 79 -5.99 -10.73 6.95
CA SER A 79 -6.40 -12.02 6.38
C SER A 79 -5.73 -12.27 5.02
N TYR A 80 -6.05 -13.39 4.37
CA TYR A 80 -5.44 -13.81 3.11
C TYR A 80 -5.85 -12.94 1.90
N GLY A 81 -4.94 -12.84 0.93
CA GLY A 81 -5.05 -11.99 -0.25
C GLY A 81 -3.84 -11.09 -0.44
N ILE A 82 -3.77 -10.43 -1.60
CA ILE A 82 -2.63 -9.59 -1.95
C ILE A 82 -2.78 -8.25 -1.24
N HIS A 83 -1.97 -8.02 -0.21
CA HIS A 83 -1.96 -6.74 0.50
C HIS A 83 -1.22 -5.68 -0.32
N ILE A 84 -1.89 -4.56 -0.53
CA ILE A 84 -1.43 -3.36 -1.24
C ILE A 84 -1.77 -2.12 -0.41
N SER A 85 -1.03 -1.03 -0.58
CA SER A 85 -1.12 0.12 0.32
C SER A 85 -0.79 1.43 -0.38
N HIS A 86 -0.99 2.55 0.31
CA HIS A 86 -0.41 3.81 -0.13
C HIS A 86 1.13 3.80 0.06
N LEU A 87 1.84 4.68 -0.64
CA LEU A 87 3.30 4.65 -0.70
C LEU A 87 3.97 4.75 0.68
N ASP A 88 3.53 5.67 1.54
CA ASP A 88 4.13 5.86 2.87
C ASP A 88 4.06 4.59 3.74
N TRP A 89 2.94 3.87 3.70
CA TRP A 89 2.76 2.64 4.45
C TRP A 89 3.70 1.55 3.93
N ALA A 90 3.80 1.40 2.60
CA ALA A 90 4.73 0.44 1.98
C ALA A 90 6.17 0.72 2.40
N LEU A 91 6.61 1.98 2.36
CA LEU A 91 7.96 2.37 2.76
C LEU A 91 8.22 2.08 4.24
N ARG A 92 7.26 2.39 5.12
CA ARG A 92 7.38 2.15 6.56
C ARG A 92 7.40 0.67 6.90
N PHE A 93 6.56 -0.11 6.22
CA PHE A 93 6.48 -1.56 6.42
C PHE A 93 7.79 -2.27 6.11
N GLY A 94 8.42 -1.92 4.99
CA GLY A 94 9.71 -2.49 4.60
C GLY A 94 10.92 -1.69 5.09
N SER A 95 10.72 -0.73 6.00
CA SER A 95 11.74 0.26 6.34
C SER A 95 12.94 -0.34 7.03
N ASP A 96 12.89 -1.55 7.56
CA ASP A 96 14.00 -2.26 8.23
C ASP A 96 14.64 -3.34 7.35
N TRP A 97 14.20 -3.51 6.10
CA TRP A 97 14.74 -4.54 5.21
C TRP A 97 15.99 -4.04 4.47
N ASP A 98 17.04 -4.84 4.49
CA ASP A 98 18.28 -4.58 3.74
C ASP A 98 18.10 -4.76 2.22
N ASN A 99 17.05 -5.46 1.82
CA ASN A 99 16.74 -5.75 0.43
C ASN A 99 15.33 -5.28 0.02
N LEU A 100 14.92 -4.13 0.57
CA LEU A 100 13.66 -3.48 0.25
C LEU A 100 13.57 -3.11 -1.23
N ALA A 101 12.49 -3.52 -1.88
CA ALA A 101 12.01 -2.93 -3.12
C ALA A 101 10.54 -2.55 -3.03
N ILE A 102 10.15 -1.51 -3.78
CA ILE A 102 8.77 -1.06 -3.89
C ILE A 102 8.27 -1.36 -5.29
N ILE A 103 7.13 -2.03 -5.40
CA ILE A 103 6.45 -2.21 -6.68
C ILE A 103 5.22 -1.33 -6.76
N GLU A 104 5.00 -0.75 -7.94
CA GLU A 104 3.77 -0.06 -8.30
C GLU A 104 2.86 -1.07 -9.00
N CYS A 105 1.63 -1.19 -8.52
CA CYS A 105 0.68 -2.19 -8.99
C CYS A 105 -0.69 -1.60 -9.29
N GLU A 106 -1.34 -2.12 -10.32
CA GLU A 106 -2.69 -1.77 -10.72
C GLU A 106 -3.64 -2.88 -10.26
N THR A 107 -4.78 -2.51 -9.69
CA THR A 107 -5.88 -3.43 -9.38
C THR A 107 -7.22 -2.85 -9.82
N LYS A 108 -8.23 -3.71 -9.97
CA LYS A 108 -9.60 -3.25 -10.17
C LYS A 108 -10.18 -2.82 -8.83
N ILE A 109 -10.85 -1.68 -8.81
CA ILE A 109 -11.48 -1.15 -7.59
C ILE A 109 -12.53 -2.13 -7.04
N SER A 110 -13.25 -2.83 -7.92
CA SER A 110 -14.24 -3.86 -7.55
C SER A 110 -13.65 -5.06 -6.82
N ASP A 111 -12.34 -5.31 -6.99
CA ASP A 111 -11.64 -6.46 -6.43
C ASP A 111 -10.94 -6.09 -5.11
N ILE A 112 -11.08 -4.84 -4.65
CA ILE A 112 -10.48 -4.35 -3.41
C ILE A 112 -11.42 -4.61 -2.24
N VAL A 113 -10.86 -5.19 -1.18
CA VAL A 113 -11.47 -5.30 0.13
C VAL A 113 -10.70 -4.37 1.07
N MET A 114 -11.39 -3.36 1.60
CA MET A 114 -10.87 -2.43 2.58
C MET A 114 -11.30 -2.88 3.98
N PRO A 115 -10.38 -3.35 4.83
CA PRO A 115 -10.74 -3.71 6.19
C PRO A 115 -11.19 -2.49 7.00
N GLU A 116 -12.10 -2.72 7.94
CA GLU A 116 -12.56 -1.69 8.87
C GLU A 116 -11.39 -1.22 9.75
N GLY A 117 -11.27 0.10 9.92
CA GLY A 117 -10.18 0.69 10.70
C GLY A 117 -8.78 0.44 10.13
N THR A 118 -8.67 0.21 8.81
CA THR A 118 -7.37 0.01 8.15
C THR A 118 -6.36 1.10 8.50
N ASP A 119 -5.11 0.67 8.70
CA ASP A 119 -3.95 1.48 9.02
C ASP A 119 -3.24 2.05 7.78
N GLY A 120 -3.77 1.81 6.58
CA GLY A 120 -3.19 2.29 5.31
C GLY A 120 -3.00 1.21 4.24
N LYS A 121 -3.42 -0.03 4.51
CA LYS A 121 -3.42 -1.15 3.56
C LYS A 121 -4.81 -1.67 3.23
N VAL A 122 -4.96 -2.15 2.02
CA VAL A 122 -6.14 -2.88 1.56
C VAL A 122 -5.69 -4.21 0.98
N ARG A 123 -6.61 -5.12 0.72
CA ARG A 123 -6.30 -6.40 0.08
C ARG A 123 -7.09 -6.56 -1.21
N THR A 124 -6.55 -7.34 -2.12
CA THR A 124 -7.22 -7.65 -3.38
C THR A 124 -6.89 -9.06 -3.83
N SER A 125 -7.76 -9.64 -4.65
CA SER A 125 -7.53 -10.93 -5.29
C SER A 125 -6.59 -10.84 -6.48
N LYS A 126 -6.35 -9.65 -7.04
CA LYS A 126 -5.64 -9.51 -8.31
C LYS A 126 -4.88 -8.20 -8.42
N ILE A 127 -3.61 -8.29 -8.81
CA ILE A 127 -2.80 -7.12 -9.15
C ILE A 127 -2.05 -7.35 -10.47
N LYS A 128 -1.81 -6.26 -11.21
CA LYS A 128 -0.82 -6.21 -12.28
C LYS A 128 0.37 -5.38 -11.82
N VAL A 129 1.57 -5.94 -11.86
CA VAL A 129 2.79 -5.21 -11.52
C VAL A 129 3.13 -4.29 -12.70
N LEU A 130 3.15 -2.98 -12.47
CA LEU A 130 3.43 -2.01 -13.53
C LEU A 130 4.94 -1.79 -13.69
N ARG A 131 5.64 -1.64 -12.57
CA ARG A 131 7.07 -1.38 -12.50
C ARG A 131 7.59 -1.53 -11.07
N GLU A 132 8.90 -1.66 -10.94
CA GLU A 132 9.62 -1.33 -9.70
C GLU A 132 9.73 0.20 -9.59
N VAL A 133 9.59 0.73 -8.38
CA VAL A 133 9.73 2.16 -8.08
C VAL A 133 11.06 2.35 -7.34
N PRO A 134 12.04 3.04 -7.95
CA PRO A 134 13.28 3.40 -7.27
C PRO A 134 12.97 4.17 -5.98
N LEU A 135 13.66 3.85 -4.90
CA LEU A 135 13.44 4.51 -3.60
C LEU A 135 13.70 6.02 -3.67
N GLU A 136 14.55 6.47 -4.59
CA GLU A 136 14.83 7.87 -4.87
C GLU A 136 13.62 8.65 -5.42
N GLU A 137 12.67 7.96 -6.07
CA GLU A 137 11.39 8.52 -6.52
C GLU A 137 10.34 8.58 -5.40
N CYS A 138 10.55 7.84 -4.30
CA CYS A 138 9.59 7.68 -3.21
C CYS A 138 9.63 8.81 -2.16
N GLY A 139 9.87 10.04 -2.61
CA GLY A 139 9.93 11.24 -1.76
C GLY A 139 11.15 11.29 -0.83
N VAL A 140 11.08 12.12 0.21
CA VAL A 140 12.20 12.33 1.15
C VAL A 140 12.53 11.06 1.93
N PHE A 141 11.51 10.34 2.41
CA PHE A 141 11.73 9.12 3.18
C PHE A 141 12.35 8.01 2.32
N GLY A 142 11.89 7.83 1.09
CA GLY A 142 12.51 6.91 0.14
C GLY A 142 13.99 7.22 -0.12
N LYS A 143 14.36 8.49 -0.31
CA LYS A 143 15.77 8.90 -0.48
C LYS A 143 16.64 8.60 0.75
N ILE A 144 16.07 8.69 1.96
CA ILE A 144 16.78 8.31 3.20
C ILE A 144 17.03 6.81 3.22
N LEU A 145 16.03 5.99 2.86
CA LEU A 145 16.16 4.54 2.77
C LEU A 145 17.19 4.14 1.71
N ALA A 146 17.13 4.72 0.51
CA ALA A 146 18.10 4.48 -0.56
C ALA A 146 19.56 4.73 -0.09
N LYS A 147 19.78 5.86 0.59
CA LYS A 147 21.09 6.19 1.17
C LYS A 147 21.53 5.27 2.30
N ARG A 148 20.63 4.53 2.93
CA ARG A 148 20.98 3.53 3.94
C ARG A 148 21.38 2.21 3.27
N LEU A 149 20.64 1.78 2.26
CA LEU A 149 20.87 0.51 1.56
C LEU A 149 22.14 0.53 0.71
N ASN A 150 22.55 1.71 0.23
CA ASN A 150 23.79 1.90 -0.54
C ASN A 150 25.04 2.12 0.34
N ARG A 151 24.99 1.85 1.65
CA ARG A 151 26.14 1.95 2.58
C ARG A 151 26.79 0.60 2.76
#